data_AF-A0A1Y6MCE3-F1
#
_entry.id   AF-A0A1Y6MCE3-F1
#
_cell.length_a   1.000
_cell.length_b   1.000
_cell.length_c   1.000
_cell.angle_alpha   90.00
_cell.angle_beta   90.00
_cell.angle_gamma   90.00
#
_symmetry.space_group_name_H-M   'P 1'
#
loop_
_entity.id
_entity.type
_entity.pdbx_description
1 polymer ?
#
loop_
_entity_poly.entity_id
_entity_poly.type
_entity_poly.pdbx_seq_one_letter_code
_entity_poly.pdbx_strand_id
1 'polypeptide(L)'
;MFESLSTSEITGIAAFFVASGALLVAYWQYSISKTQARDLHAQNQYVGYLKLAFDNPKYSLASYPEGSPRYYEFYRTRDEYIRYEFYVSNLIFAVEQILELADWNQTWEDTVVDQLKYHAIYLDSYAFPEGHTDKRLLKMREKAIELYLKDGGKLDRHYEN
;
A
#
# COMPACT_ATOMS: atom_id res chain seq x y z
N MET A 1 32.97 -56.89 20.65
CA MET A 1 31.97 -56.69 21.72
C MET A 1 31.23 -55.42 21.38
N PHE A 2 30.17 -55.52 20.56
CA PHE A 2 29.29 -54.38 20.34
C PHE A 2 28.26 -54.45 21.47
N GLU A 3 28.35 -53.53 22.43
CA GLU A 3 27.28 -53.33 23.42
C GLU A 3 26.00 -53.06 22.64
N SER A 4 25.02 -53.96 22.78
CA SER A 4 23.70 -53.74 22.21
C SER A 4 23.05 -52.58 22.95
N LEU A 5 22.90 -51.45 22.27
CA LEU A 5 22.09 -50.32 22.76
C LEU A 5 20.74 -50.85 23.27
N SER A 6 20.35 -50.44 24.48
CA SER A 6 19.03 -50.77 25.01
C SER A 6 17.95 -50.11 24.16
N THR A 7 16.77 -50.73 24.11
CA THR A 7 15.62 -50.18 23.36
C THR A 7 15.27 -48.76 23.79
N SER A 8 15.46 -48.40 25.06
CA SER A 8 15.25 -47.04 25.56
C SER A 8 16.23 -46.02 24.98
N GLU A 9 17.50 -46.37 24.81
CA GLU A 9 18.53 -45.47 24.24
C GLU A 9 18.27 -45.21 22.76
N ILE A 10 17.88 -46.25 22.00
CA ILE A 10 17.50 -46.12 20.58
C ILE A 10 16.27 -45.21 20.45
N THR A 11 15.25 -45.38 21.32
CA THR A 11 14.07 -44.50 21.31
C THR A 11 14.40 -43.06 21.68
N GLY A 12 15.33 -42.83 22.62
CA GLY A 12 15.77 -41.49 23.00
C GLY A 12 16.51 -40.77 21.88
N ILE A 13 17.43 -41.46 21.19
CA ILE A 13 18.15 -40.94 20.03
C ILE A 13 17.17 -40.63 18.88
N ALA A 14 16.25 -41.54 18.58
CA ALA A 14 15.24 -41.32 17.56
C ALA A 14 14.33 -40.12 17.89
N ALA A 15 13.87 -40.02 19.15
CA ALA A 15 13.08 -38.89 19.61
C ALA A 15 13.82 -37.55 19.51
N PHE A 16 15.13 -37.52 19.80
CA PHE A 16 15.97 -36.34 19.65
C PHE A 16 16.03 -35.85 18.19
N PHE A 17 16.25 -36.77 17.24
CA PHE A 17 16.27 -36.41 15.82
C PHE A 17 14.90 -35.95 15.31
N VAL A 18 13.81 -36.61 15.73
CA VAL A 18 12.45 -36.18 15.41
C VAL A 18 12.17 -34.79 15.97
N ALA A 19 12.50 -34.53 17.23
CA ALA A 19 12.30 -33.23 17.87
C ALA A 19 13.13 -32.12 17.18
N SER A 20 14.38 -32.42 16.82
CA SER A 20 15.24 -31.50 16.08
C SER A 20 14.68 -31.19 14.69
N GLY A 21 14.19 -32.20 13.97
CA GLY A 21 13.51 -32.03 12.70
C GLY A 21 12.23 -31.21 12.82
N ALA A 22 11.42 -31.46 13.85
CA ALA A 22 10.21 -30.70 14.12
C ALA A 22 10.51 -29.21 14.40
N LEU A 23 11.58 -28.90 15.14
CA LEU A 23 12.01 -27.52 15.37
C LEU A 23 12.41 -26.81 14.06
N LEU A 24 13.12 -27.49 13.16
CA LEU A 24 13.48 -26.91 11.86
C LEU A 24 12.25 -26.62 11.00
N VAL A 25 11.30 -27.55 10.94
CA VAL A 25 10.04 -27.36 10.21
C VAL A 25 9.24 -26.21 10.83
N ALA A 26 9.14 -26.15 12.17
CA ALA A 26 8.43 -25.07 12.86
C ALA A 26 9.05 -23.70 12.59
N TYR A 27 10.38 -23.60 12.58
CA TYR A 27 11.09 -22.36 12.24
C TYR A 27 10.81 -21.92 10.79
N TRP A 28 10.84 -22.88 9.84
CA TRP A 28 10.54 -22.57 8.45
C TRP A 28 9.09 -22.12 8.26
N GLN A 29 8.14 -22.82 8.87
CA GLN A 29 6.72 -22.47 8.87
C GLN A 29 6.49 -21.07 9.46
N TYR A 30 7.16 -20.74 10.56
CA TYR A 30 7.07 -19.41 11.17
C TYR A 30 7.54 -18.31 10.21
N SER A 31 8.65 -18.53 9.49
CA SER A 31 9.16 -17.57 8.51
C SER A 31 8.19 -17.35 7.34
N ILE A 32 7.59 -18.43 6.81
CA ILE A 32 6.57 -18.35 5.75
C ILE A 32 5.34 -17.59 6.25
N SER A 33 4.81 -17.98 7.41
CA SER A 33 3.62 -17.35 8.00
C SER A 33 3.84 -15.87 8.30
N LYS A 34 5.04 -15.46 8.73
CA LYS A 34 5.38 -14.06 8.94
C LYS A 34 5.33 -13.26 7.64
N THR A 35 5.83 -13.82 6.54
CA THR A 35 5.83 -13.17 5.22
C THR A 35 4.40 -13.04 4.69
N GLN A 36 3.63 -14.14 4.71
CA GLN A 36 2.22 -14.15 4.32
C GLN A 36 1.36 -13.16 5.13
N ALA A 37 1.63 -13.04 6.44
CA ALA A 37 0.91 -12.09 7.29
C ALA A 37 1.18 -10.63 6.90
N ARG A 38 2.41 -10.31 6.47
CA ARG A 38 2.77 -8.97 5.98
C ARG A 38 2.08 -8.66 4.66
N ASP A 39 2.13 -9.59 3.70
CA ASP A 39 1.46 -9.44 2.40
C ASP A 39 -0.06 -9.26 2.57
N LEU A 40 -0.68 -10.09 3.41
CA LEU A 40 -2.10 -10.01 3.70
C LEU A 40 -2.46 -8.67 4.37
N HIS A 41 -1.58 -8.14 5.23
CA HIS A 41 -1.79 -6.84 5.84
C HIS A 41 -1.80 -5.73 4.78
N ALA A 42 -0.80 -5.67 3.89
CA ALA A 42 -0.77 -4.69 2.79
C ALA A 42 -2.03 -4.78 1.91
N GLN A 43 -2.41 -5.99 1.49
CA GLN A 43 -3.61 -6.20 0.68
C GLN A 43 -4.87 -5.71 1.39
N ASN A 44 -5.02 -6.01 2.68
CA ASN A 44 -6.18 -5.58 3.45
C ASN A 44 -6.26 -4.05 3.59
N GLN A 45 -5.13 -3.35 3.73
CA GLN A 45 -5.12 -1.89 3.75
C GLN A 45 -5.61 -1.31 2.41
N TYR A 46 -5.13 -1.87 1.30
CA TYR A 46 -5.57 -1.44 -0.02
C TYR A 46 -7.05 -1.75 -0.28
N VAL A 47 -7.53 -2.94 0.10
CA VAL A 47 -8.96 -3.29 0.05
C VAL A 47 -9.80 -2.35 0.92
N GLY A 48 -9.28 -1.96 2.09
CA GLY A 48 -9.90 -0.95 2.96
C GLY A 48 -10.06 0.39 2.26
N TYR A 49 -9.01 0.87 1.58
CA TYR A 49 -9.09 2.06 0.73
C TYR A 49 -10.08 1.90 -0.42
N LEU A 50 -10.07 0.78 -1.14
CA LEU A 50 -11.01 0.54 -2.24
C LEU A 50 -12.47 0.55 -1.75
N LYS A 51 -12.74 0.05 -0.55
CA LYS A 51 -14.06 0.15 0.08
C LYS A 51 -14.42 1.60 0.39
N LEU A 52 -13.49 2.38 0.97
CA LEU A 52 -13.70 3.82 1.18
C LEU A 52 -14.00 4.56 -0.13
N ALA A 53 -13.29 4.20 -1.21
CA ALA A 53 -13.50 4.74 -2.55
C ALA A 53 -14.86 4.38 -3.14
N PHE A 54 -15.32 3.15 -2.92
CA PHE A 54 -16.64 2.69 -3.33
C PHE A 54 -17.76 3.42 -2.56
N ASP A 55 -17.58 3.61 -1.24
CA ASP A 55 -18.55 4.28 -0.38
C ASP A 55 -18.56 5.82 -0.59
N ASN A 56 -17.49 6.40 -1.14
CA ASN A 56 -17.33 7.83 -1.36
C ASN A 56 -16.93 8.17 -2.81
N PRO A 57 -17.74 7.79 -3.82
CA PRO A 57 -17.37 7.86 -5.23
C PRO A 57 -17.16 9.30 -5.74
N LYS A 58 -17.67 10.30 -5.00
CA LYS A 58 -17.42 11.70 -5.32
C LYS A 58 -15.93 12.05 -5.26
N TYR A 59 -15.17 11.47 -4.32
CA TYR A 59 -13.75 11.77 -4.13
C TYR A 59 -12.83 10.96 -5.05
N SER A 60 -13.23 9.75 -5.44
CA SER A 60 -12.38 8.78 -6.16
C SER A 60 -11.88 9.21 -7.55
N LEU A 61 -12.48 10.26 -8.13
CA LEU A 61 -12.14 10.80 -9.45
C LEU A 61 -11.93 12.32 -9.40
N ALA A 62 -11.31 12.82 -8.33
CA ALA A 62 -11.19 14.25 -8.06
C ALA A 62 -10.61 15.07 -9.23
N SER A 63 -9.58 14.56 -9.90
CA SER A 63 -8.92 15.28 -11.00
C SER A 63 -9.63 15.12 -12.36
N TYR A 64 -10.72 14.35 -12.40
CA TYR A 64 -11.43 13.97 -13.61
C TYR A 64 -12.91 14.43 -13.60
N PRO A 65 -13.52 14.61 -14.79
CA PRO A 65 -12.88 14.64 -16.11
C PRO A 65 -11.91 15.83 -16.24
N GLU A 66 -10.89 15.71 -17.09
CA GLU A 66 -9.76 16.63 -17.23
C GLU A 66 -10.20 18.07 -17.53
N GLY A 67 -11.27 18.22 -18.33
CA GLY A 67 -11.83 19.51 -18.70
C GLY A 67 -12.70 20.16 -17.62
N SER A 68 -13.11 19.41 -16.59
CA SER A 68 -13.92 19.90 -15.47
C SER A 68 -13.65 19.08 -14.20
N PRO A 69 -12.45 19.19 -13.60
CA PRO A 69 -12.09 18.38 -12.44
C PRO A 69 -13.00 18.64 -11.23
N ARG A 70 -13.47 17.57 -10.59
CA ARG A 70 -14.30 17.64 -9.37
C ARG A 70 -13.58 18.23 -8.16
N TYR A 71 -12.25 18.20 -8.16
CA TYR A 71 -11.39 18.73 -7.12
C TYR A 71 -11.79 20.16 -6.70
N TYR A 72 -12.11 21.02 -7.67
CA TYR A 72 -12.50 22.40 -7.41
C TYR A 72 -13.88 22.54 -6.75
N GLU A 73 -14.70 21.50 -6.76
CA GLU A 73 -15.96 21.46 -6.02
C GLU A 73 -15.71 21.30 -4.51
N PHE A 74 -14.69 20.55 -4.12
CA PHE A 74 -14.36 20.30 -2.70
C PHE A 74 -13.81 21.56 -2.04
N TYR A 75 -13.07 22.38 -2.78
CA TYR A 75 -12.55 23.67 -2.31
C TYR A 75 -13.62 24.69 -1.92
N ARG A 76 -14.87 24.51 -2.36
CA ARG A 76 -15.96 25.46 -2.09
C ARG A 76 -16.28 25.57 -0.60
N THR A 77 -16.04 24.51 0.17
CA THR A 77 -16.26 24.53 1.63
C THR A 77 -15.10 23.85 2.35
N ARG A 78 -14.68 24.41 3.48
CA ARG A 78 -13.56 23.87 4.24
C ARG A 78 -13.82 22.44 4.71
N ASP A 79 -15.04 22.13 5.15
CA ASP A 79 -15.40 20.81 5.65
C ASP A 79 -15.34 19.72 4.57
N GLU A 80 -15.80 20.02 3.36
CA GLU A 80 -15.72 19.09 2.24
C GLU A 80 -14.27 18.88 1.79
N TYR A 81 -13.48 19.97 1.75
CA TYR A 81 -12.07 19.88 1.45
C TYR A 81 -11.31 19.02 2.46
N ILE A 82 -11.55 19.21 3.77
CA ILE A 82 -10.95 18.37 4.83
C ILE A 82 -11.30 16.90 4.63
N ARG A 83 -12.56 16.57 4.31
CA ARG A 83 -12.96 15.17 4.05
C ARG A 83 -12.21 14.58 2.86
N TYR A 84 -11.99 15.38 1.82
CA TYR A 84 -11.19 14.98 0.68
C TYR A 84 -9.69 14.80 1.04
N GLU A 85 -9.11 15.69 1.84
CA GLU A 85 -7.73 15.54 2.34
C GLU A 85 -7.56 14.23 3.12
N PHE A 86 -8.51 13.89 3.99
CA PHE A 86 -8.52 12.61 4.69
C PHE A 86 -8.71 11.42 3.75
N TYR A 87 -9.52 11.56 2.71
CA TYR A 87 -9.68 10.53 1.69
C TYR A 87 -8.34 10.22 1.02
N VAL A 88 -7.63 11.24 0.53
CA VAL A 88 -6.32 11.05 -0.11
C VAL A 88 -5.29 10.54 0.91
N SER A 89 -5.34 11.00 2.16
CA SER A 89 -4.46 10.48 3.21
C SER A 89 -4.64 8.96 3.43
N ASN A 90 -5.86 8.43 3.30
CA ASN A 90 -6.10 6.98 3.37
C ASN A 90 -5.50 6.24 2.16
N LEU A 91 -5.57 6.83 0.96
CA LEU A 91 -4.87 6.29 -0.22
C LEU A 91 -3.37 6.23 0.05
N ILE A 92 -2.75 7.35 0.44
CA ILE A 92 -1.31 7.45 0.69
C ILE A 92 -0.88 6.44 1.75
N PHE A 93 -1.62 6.35 2.87
CA PHE A 93 -1.34 5.37 3.90
C PHE A 93 -1.39 3.93 3.38
N ALA A 94 -2.42 3.56 2.62
CA ALA A 94 -2.52 2.22 2.03
C ALA A 94 -1.34 1.91 1.08
N VAL A 95 -0.92 2.89 0.28
CA VAL A 95 0.25 2.76 -0.61
C VAL A 95 1.54 2.57 0.19
N GLU A 96 1.75 3.34 1.25
CA GLU A 96 2.93 3.19 2.13
C GLU A 96 2.97 1.80 2.79
N GLN A 97 1.81 1.26 3.20
CA GLN A 97 1.75 -0.11 3.72
C GLN A 97 2.10 -1.16 2.65
N ILE A 98 1.67 -0.97 1.40
CA ILE A 98 2.09 -1.83 0.28
C ILE A 98 3.60 -1.74 0.08
N LEU A 99 4.16 -0.53 0.02
CA LEU A 99 5.59 -0.28 -0.19
C LEU A 99 6.48 -0.89 0.90
N GLU A 100 5.96 -1.00 2.13
CA GLU A 100 6.70 -1.50 3.28
C GLU A 100 6.55 -3.02 3.49
N LEU A 101 5.38 -3.58 3.20
CA LEU A 101 5.03 -4.93 3.64
C LEU A 101 4.91 -5.94 2.51
N ALA A 102 4.53 -5.52 1.30
CA ALA A 102 4.29 -6.41 0.18
C ALA A 102 5.55 -6.65 -0.66
N ASP A 103 5.58 -7.79 -1.36
CA ASP A 103 6.53 -8.01 -2.45
C ASP A 103 6.29 -7.04 -3.62
N TRP A 104 7.00 -5.91 -3.58
CA TRP A 104 6.91 -4.85 -4.57
C TRP A 104 7.19 -5.34 -6.00
N ASN A 105 6.32 -4.99 -6.94
CA ASN A 105 6.43 -5.38 -8.34
C ASN A 105 5.75 -4.34 -9.27
N GLN A 106 5.90 -4.52 -10.57
CA GLN A 106 5.36 -3.58 -11.57
C GLN A 106 3.82 -3.45 -11.49
N THR A 107 3.10 -4.54 -11.19
CA THR A 107 1.65 -4.49 -11.05
C THR A 107 1.22 -3.57 -9.92
N TRP A 108 1.93 -3.59 -8.79
CA TRP A 108 1.69 -2.65 -7.70
C TRP A 108 2.02 -1.22 -8.10
N GLU A 109 3.15 -1.00 -8.76
CA GLU A 109 3.52 0.33 -9.26
C GLU A 109 2.43 0.91 -10.17
N ASP A 110 2.00 0.15 -11.17
CA ASP A 110 0.99 0.60 -12.13
C ASP A 110 -0.36 0.87 -11.44
N THR A 111 -0.77 -0.02 -10.53
CA THR A 111 -1.99 0.15 -9.73
C THR A 111 -1.95 1.44 -8.91
N VAL A 112 -0.84 1.69 -8.20
CA VAL A 112 -0.68 2.87 -7.37
C VAL A 112 -0.65 4.14 -8.21
N VAL A 113 0.09 4.13 -9.32
CA VAL A 113 0.18 5.26 -10.25
C VAL A 113 -1.19 5.61 -10.81
N ASP A 114 -1.99 4.62 -11.20
CA ASP A 114 -3.35 4.84 -11.69
C ASP A 114 -4.26 5.46 -10.61
N GLN A 115 -4.16 4.98 -9.36
CA GLN A 115 -4.94 5.57 -8.26
C GLN A 115 -4.51 7.01 -7.97
N LEU A 116 -3.19 7.27 -7.90
CA LEU A 116 -2.66 8.61 -7.67
C LEU A 116 -3.04 9.58 -8.79
N LYS A 117 -3.16 9.11 -10.04
CA LYS A 117 -3.52 9.93 -11.20
C LYS A 117 -4.88 10.60 -11.03
N TYR A 118 -5.85 9.92 -10.41
CA TYR A 118 -7.16 10.51 -10.11
C TYR A 118 -7.10 11.67 -9.11
N HIS A 119 -5.97 11.87 -8.44
CA HIS A 119 -5.74 12.93 -7.45
C HIS A 119 -4.61 13.89 -7.84
N ALA A 120 -4.14 13.86 -9.09
CA ALA A 120 -3.00 14.63 -9.59
C ALA A 120 -3.03 16.12 -9.22
N ILE A 121 -4.18 16.79 -9.25
CA ILE A 121 -4.27 18.22 -8.90
C ILE A 121 -3.92 18.45 -7.43
N TYR A 122 -4.48 17.65 -6.51
CA TYR A 122 -4.13 17.73 -5.09
C TYR A 122 -2.67 17.38 -4.86
N LEU A 123 -2.17 16.36 -5.56
CA LEU A 123 -0.80 15.91 -5.41
C LEU A 123 0.20 16.97 -5.90
N ASP A 124 -0.11 17.81 -6.89
CA ASP A 124 0.76 18.95 -7.29
C ASP A 124 0.68 20.15 -6.34
N SER A 125 -0.37 20.23 -5.50
CA SER A 125 -0.63 21.40 -4.64
C SER A 125 0.34 21.53 -3.46
N TYR A 126 0.43 22.74 -2.89
CA TYR A 126 1.17 22.99 -1.65
C TYR A 126 0.59 22.27 -0.41
N ALA A 127 -0.65 21.77 -0.49
CA ALA A 127 -1.29 21.04 0.61
C ALA A 127 -0.75 19.62 0.77
N PHE A 128 -0.09 19.07 -0.26
CA PHE A 128 0.47 17.73 -0.20
C PHE A 128 1.75 17.70 0.68
N PRO A 129 1.84 16.85 1.71
CA PRO A 129 2.95 16.84 2.68
C PRO A 129 4.20 16.13 2.16
N GLU A 130 4.85 16.71 1.15
CA GLU A 130 6.01 16.12 0.46
C GLU A 130 7.18 15.77 1.41
N GLY A 131 7.44 16.61 2.42
CA GLY A 131 8.58 16.43 3.34
C GLY A 131 8.55 15.18 4.22
N HIS A 132 7.39 14.53 4.37
CA HIS A 132 7.22 13.32 5.17
C HIS A 132 6.90 12.08 4.34
N THR A 133 6.87 12.21 3.02
CA THR A 133 6.42 11.16 2.11
C THR A 133 7.59 10.28 1.66
N ASP A 134 7.37 8.96 1.55
CA ASP A 134 8.37 8.01 1.02
C ASP A 134 8.83 8.42 -0.40
N LYS A 135 10.15 8.42 -0.64
CA LYS A 135 10.74 8.82 -1.95
C LYS A 135 10.24 7.98 -3.12
N ARG A 136 9.91 6.70 -2.90
CA ARG A 136 9.32 5.82 -3.93
C ARG A 136 7.92 6.31 -4.28
N LEU A 137 7.14 6.72 -3.28
CA LEU A 137 5.82 7.30 -3.48
C LEU A 137 5.90 8.64 -4.23
N LEU A 138 6.89 9.49 -3.93
CA LEU A 138 7.11 10.74 -4.66
C LEU A 138 7.38 10.51 -6.15
N LYS A 139 8.18 9.51 -6.51
CA LYS A 139 8.39 9.14 -7.92
C LYS A 139 7.11 8.68 -8.62
N MET A 140 6.27 7.92 -7.91
CA MET A 140 4.98 7.48 -8.46
C MET A 140 3.99 8.63 -8.59
N ARG A 141 4.00 9.58 -7.64
CA ARG A 141 3.27 10.85 -7.73
C ARG A 141 3.67 11.61 -8.99
N GLU A 142 4.96 11.80 -9.24
CA GLU A 142 5.46 12.51 -10.43
C GLU A 142 4.97 11.83 -11.72
N LYS A 143 5.09 10.50 -11.80
CA LYS A 143 4.60 9.70 -12.93
C LYS A 143 3.08 9.84 -13.10
N ALA A 144 2.31 9.82 -12.02
CA ALA A 144 0.86 9.98 -12.04
C ALA A 144 0.43 11.37 -12.54
N ILE A 145 1.11 12.44 -12.07
CA ILE A 145 0.87 13.81 -12.54
C ILE A 145 1.22 13.93 -14.03
N GLU A 146 2.34 13.36 -14.47
CA GLU A 146 2.73 13.35 -15.89
C GLU A 146 1.67 12.66 -16.77
N LEU A 147 1.15 11.51 -16.33
CA LEU A 147 0.09 10.80 -17.06
C LEU A 147 -1.22 11.60 -17.10
N TYR A 148 -1.61 12.23 -15.99
CA TYR A 148 -2.78 13.11 -15.96
C TYR A 148 -2.67 14.26 -16.97
N LEU A 149 -1.49 14.89 -17.06
CA LEU A 149 -1.22 15.93 -18.04
C LEU A 149 -1.27 15.42 -19.48
N LYS A 150 -0.76 14.20 -19.73
CA LYS A 150 -0.83 13.54 -21.06
C LYS A 150 -2.27 13.24 -21.48
N ASP A 151 -3.15 12.94 -20.53
CA ASP A 151 -4.58 12.72 -20.77
C ASP A 151 -5.34 14.04 -21.07
N GLY A 152 -4.67 15.19 -21.02
CA GLY A 152 -5.26 16.51 -21.27
C GLY A 152 -5.63 17.27 -20.00
N GLY A 153 -5.25 16.74 -18.83
CA GLY A 153 -5.37 17.38 -17.54
C GLY A 153 -4.65 18.72 -17.47
N LYS A 154 -5.10 19.60 -16.57
CA LYS A 154 -4.48 20.90 -16.32
C LYS A 154 -4.29 21.08 -14.82
N LEU A 155 -3.12 21.55 -14.45
CA LEU A 155 -2.81 21.93 -13.08
C LEU A 155 -3.12 23.42 -12.96
N ASP A 156 -4.16 23.77 -12.21
CA ASP A 156 -4.47 25.17 -11.92
C ASP A 156 -4.09 25.51 -10.48
N ARG A 157 -2.93 26.18 -10.32
CA ARG A 157 -2.43 26.66 -9.03
C ARG A 157 -3.05 28.00 -8.61
N HIS A 158 -3.95 28.60 -9.40
CA HIS A 158 -4.53 29.89 -9.04
C HIS A 158 -5.39 29.86 -7.77
N TYR A 159 -5.88 28.69 -7.36
CA TYR A 159 -6.75 28.50 -6.20
C TYR A 159 -5.99 28.35 -4.86
N GLU A 160 -4.65 28.47 -4.88
CA GLU A 160 -3.80 28.23 -3.71
C GLU A 160 -3.29 29.52 -3.03
N ASN A 161 -3.76 30.70 -3.46
CA ASN A 161 -3.47 32.02 -2.87
C ASN A 161 -4.69 32.62 -2.17
#